data_AF-A0A2P9AU01-F1
#
_entry.id   AF-A0A2P9AU01-F1
#
_cell.length_a   1.000
_cell.length_b   1.000
_cell.length_c   1.000
_cell.angle_alpha   90.00
_cell.angle_beta   90.00
_cell.angle_gamma   90.00
#
_symmetry.space_group_name_H-M   'P 1'
#
loop_
_entity.id
_entity.type
_entity.pdbx_description
1 polymer ?
#
loop_
_entity_poly.entity_id
_entity_poly.type
_entity_poly.pdbx_seq_one_letter_code
_entity_poly.pdbx_strand_id
1 'polypeptide(L)'
;MPLRFNGTATIFALLLSSSLIPAAAQMSAKGKISGKDFDNAAAEQAKRYLEEGRETFRFDTFGSEDFWGGRLKLHEAIAGEKLGGTGPGLSPEKALELGLKVDVNAIP
;
A
#
# COMPACT_ATOMS: atom_id res chain seq x y z
N MET A 1 -56.52 -1.65 32.64
CA MET A 1 -55.80 -2.72 33.39
C MET A 1 -55.33 -3.77 32.38
N PRO A 2 -54.17 -4.40 32.63
CA PRO A 2 -53.26 -4.97 31.63
C PRO A 2 -53.71 -6.35 31.14
N LEU A 3 -53.09 -6.91 30.10
CA LEU A 3 -52.07 -7.95 30.27
C LEU A 3 -51.14 -7.99 29.05
N ARG A 4 -49.84 -7.86 29.33
CA ARG A 4 -48.74 -8.15 28.40
C ARG A 4 -48.42 -9.64 28.51
N PHE A 5 -48.20 -10.32 27.38
CA PHE A 5 -47.45 -11.58 27.36
C PHE A 5 -46.44 -11.55 26.21
N ASN A 6 -45.17 -11.74 26.59
CA ASN A 6 -43.96 -11.76 25.76
C ASN A 6 -43.83 -13.08 25.00
N GLY A 7 -42.95 -13.10 23.98
CA GLY A 7 -42.13 -14.29 23.72
C GLY A 7 -41.90 -14.63 22.26
N THR A 8 -40.93 -13.95 21.65
CA THR A 8 -39.95 -14.46 20.67
C THR A 8 -40.02 -15.96 20.35
N ALA A 9 -40.50 -16.36 19.17
CA ALA A 9 -40.22 -17.69 18.59
C ALA A 9 -40.63 -17.78 17.10
N THR A 10 -40.23 -16.83 16.27
CA THR A 10 -40.31 -16.99 14.82
C THR A 10 -38.97 -16.55 14.24
N ILE A 11 -38.40 -17.39 13.38
CA ILE A 11 -37.04 -17.36 12.78
C ILE A 11 -36.06 -18.31 13.48
N PHE A 12 -36.28 -19.62 13.35
CA PHE A 12 -35.22 -20.65 13.39
C PHE A 12 -35.75 -21.92 12.69
N ALA A 13 -36.15 -21.78 11.42
CA ALA A 13 -36.61 -22.89 10.57
C ALA A 13 -35.85 -22.91 9.24
N LEU A 14 -34.53 -22.82 9.32
CA LEU A 14 -33.60 -22.92 8.18
C LEU A 14 -32.31 -23.64 8.59
N LEU A 15 -32.44 -24.70 9.40
CA LEU A 15 -31.32 -25.55 9.85
C LEU A 15 -31.64 -27.05 9.79
N LEU A 16 -32.44 -27.52 8.83
CA LEU A 16 -32.69 -28.96 8.66
C LEU A 16 -32.85 -29.36 7.19
N SER A 17 -31.79 -29.18 6.40
CA SER A 17 -31.59 -29.92 5.15
C SER A 17 -30.09 -30.13 4.86
N SER A 18 -29.34 -30.56 5.86
CA SER A 18 -28.04 -31.22 5.64
C SER A 18 -28.31 -32.63 5.12
N SER A 19 -28.44 -32.73 3.80
CA SER A 19 -28.37 -33.98 3.07
C SER A 19 -27.09 -34.73 3.46
N LEU A 20 -27.26 -36.01 3.76
CA LEU A 20 -26.22 -36.99 4.06
C LEU A 20 -25.20 -37.04 2.91
N ILE A 21 -24.13 -36.26 3.02
CA ILE A 21 -22.90 -36.55 2.27
C ILE A 21 -22.25 -37.72 3.00
N PRO A 22 -22.07 -38.90 2.38
CA PRO A 22 -21.37 -39.99 3.02
C PRO A 22 -19.97 -39.50 3.41
N ALA A 23 -19.55 -39.72 4.65
CA ALA A 23 -18.23 -39.31 5.16
C ALA A 23 -17.07 -39.81 4.28
N ALA A 24 -17.29 -40.90 3.53
CA ALA A 24 -16.37 -41.44 2.53
C ALA A 24 -16.16 -40.50 1.32
N ALA A 25 -17.13 -39.65 0.96
CA ALA A 25 -17.00 -38.67 -0.12
C ALA A 25 -16.25 -37.39 0.31
N GLN A 26 -16.14 -37.12 1.62
CA GLN A 26 -15.27 -36.05 2.14
C GLN A 26 -13.79 -36.50 2.22
N MET A 27 -13.50 -37.78 2.01
CA MET A 27 -12.15 -38.34 1.95
C MET A 27 -11.64 -38.45 0.50
N SER A 28 -11.85 -37.42 -0.32
CA SER A 28 -11.16 -37.32 -1.61
C SER A 28 -10.05 -36.29 -1.52
N ALA A 29 -8.83 -36.79 -1.34
CA ALA A 29 -7.55 -36.16 -1.64
C ALA A 29 -7.27 -34.77 -1.02
N LYS A 30 -7.07 -34.72 0.30
CA LYS A 30 -6.14 -33.73 0.85
C LYS A 30 -4.73 -34.16 0.47
N GLY A 31 -4.30 -33.79 -0.74
CA GLY A 31 -2.95 -34.04 -1.22
C GLY A 31 -1.95 -33.60 -0.16
N LYS A 32 -1.07 -34.50 0.27
CA LYS A 32 -0.02 -34.22 1.25
C LYS A 32 0.96 -33.26 0.59
N ILE A 33 0.70 -31.95 0.68
CA ILE A 33 1.62 -30.90 0.24
C ILE A 33 2.95 -31.20 0.94
N SER A 34 3.96 -31.50 0.14
CA SER A 34 5.28 -31.87 0.64
C SER A 34 5.98 -30.62 1.16
N GLY A 35 6.95 -30.78 2.08
CA GLY A 35 7.81 -29.67 2.50
C GLY A 35 8.42 -28.93 1.31
N LYS A 36 8.79 -29.68 0.26
CA LYS A 36 9.32 -29.13 -0.99
C LYS A 36 8.33 -28.21 -1.74
N ASP A 37 7.03 -28.48 -1.65
CA ASP A 37 6.02 -27.64 -2.30
C ASP A 37 5.85 -26.32 -1.55
N PHE A 38 5.95 -26.35 -0.22
CA PHE A 38 5.99 -25.13 0.60
C PHE A 38 7.25 -24.31 0.34
N ASP A 39 8.42 -24.95 0.26
CA ASP A 39 9.68 -24.27 -0.02
C ASP A 39 9.67 -23.59 -1.39
N ASN A 40 9.13 -24.28 -2.41
CA ASN A 40 8.97 -23.70 -3.74
C ASN A 40 7.99 -22.52 -3.74
N ALA A 41 6.85 -22.66 -3.05
CA ALA A 41 5.91 -21.56 -2.91
C ALA A 41 6.57 -20.35 -2.24
N ALA A 42 7.30 -20.56 -1.13
CA ALA A 42 8.01 -19.50 -0.43
C ALA A 42 9.06 -18.81 -1.33
N ALA A 43 9.82 -19.57 -2.11
CA ALA A 43 10.81 -19.03 -3.04
C ALA A 43 10.15 -18.13 -4.13
N GLU A 44 9.01 -18.55 -4.67
CA GLU A 44 8.28 -17.74 -5.65
C GLU A 44 7.67 -16.47 -5.04
N GLN A 45 7.15 -16.54 -3.80
CA GLN A 45 6.70 -15.35 -3.08
C GLN A 45 7.86 -14.36 -2.85
N ALA A 46 9.02 -14.87 -2.42
CA ALA A 46 10.20 -14.04 -2.15
C ALA A 46 10.69 -13.33 -3.42
N LYS A 47 10.73 -14.02 -4.57
CA LYS A 47 11.06 -13.39 -5.85
C LYS A 47 10.10 -12.24 -6.17
N ARG A 48 8.80 -12.46 -5.98
CA ARG A 48 7.79 -11.43 -6.26
C ARG A 48 7.93 -10.22 -5.35
N TYR A 49 8.13 -10.44 -4.04
CA TYR A 49 8.33 -9.34 -3.10
C TYR A 49 9.63 -8.58 -3.34
N LEU A 50 10.68 -9.25 -3.80
CA LEU A 50 11.91 -8.57 -4.17
C LEU A 50 11.69 -7.67 -5.38
N GLU A 51 10.99 -8.17 -6.42
CA GLU A 51 10.68 -7.37 -7.60
C GLU A 51 9.78 -6.17 -7.25
N GLU A 52 8.70 -6.42 -6.52
CA GLU A 52 7.80 -5.38 -6.03
C GLU A 52 8.55 -4.35 -5.16
N GLY A 53 9.39 -4.80 -4.23
CA GLY A 53 10.18 -3.92 -3.38
C GLY A 53 11.19 -3.07 -4.14
N ARG A 54 11.75 -3.57 -5.26
CA ARG A 54 12.64 -2.77 -6.13
C ARG A 54 11.86 -1.65 -6.82
N GLU A 55 10.67 -1.94 -7.31
CA GLU A 55 9.78 -0.94 -7.90
C GLU A 55 9.34 0.09 -6.87
N THR A 56 8.86 -0.35 -5.70
CA THR A 56 8.50 0.54 -4.58
C THR A 56 9.67 1.42 -4.18
N PHE A 57 10.85 0.86 -3.92
CA PHE A 57 12.00 1.67 -3.52
C PHE A 57 12.41 2.71 -4.57
N ARG A 58 12.26 2.38 -5.85
CA ARG A 58 12.70 3.25 -6.95
C ARG A 58 11.69 4.34 -7.29
N PHE A 59 10.40 4.09 -7.11
CA PHE A 59 9.34 4.96 -7.61
C PHE A 59 8.40 5.48 -6.53
N ASP A 60 8.27 4.81 -5.39
CA ASP A 60 7.44 5.31 -4.30
C ASP A 60 8.15 6.46 -3.57
N THR A 61 7.42 7.53 -3.33
CA THR A 61 7.90 8.70 -2.59
C THR A 61 7.74 8.51 -1.08
N PHE A 62 7.08 7.44 -0.62
CA PHE A 62 6.75 7.16 0.79
C PHE A 62 6.06 8.34 1.49
N GLY A 63 5.23 9.10 0.76
CA GLY A 63 4.56 10.30 1.25
C GLY A 63 5.50 11.49 1.52
N SER A 64 6.76 11.40 1.09
CA SER A 64 7.73 12.47 1.26
C SER A 64 7.44 13.66 0.35
N GLU A 65 6.83 13.45 -0.82
CA GLU A 65 6.49 14.54 -1.74
C GLU A 65 5.47 15.52 -1.16
N ASP A 66 4.43 15.02 -0.48
CA ASP A 66 3.45 15.84 0.22
C ASP A 66 4.10 16.66 1.34
N PHE A 67 5.11 16.09 2.00
CA PHE A 67 5.86 16.79 3.02
C PHE A 67 6.78 17.87 2.43
N TRP A 68 7.68 17.50 1.52
CA TRP A 68 8.73 18.38 0.98
C TRP A 68 8.18 19.40 -0.03
N GLY A 69 7.26 18.97 -0.90
CA GLY A 69 6.61 19.80 -1.90
C GLY A 69 5.37 20.50 -1.36
N GLY A 70 4.47 19.76 -0.71
CA GLY A 70 3.20 20.31 -0.22
C GLY A 70 3.35 21.19 1.03
N ARG A 71 3.91 20.63 2.13
CA ARG A 71 3.98 21.32 3.43
C ARG A 71 5.14 22.31 3.51
N LEU A 72 6.34 21.87 3.13
CA LEU A 72 7.54 22.71 3.21
C LEU A 72 7.72 23.62 2.00
N LYS A 73 7.09 23.30 0.86
CA LYS A 73 7.19 24.10 -0.38
C LYS A 73 8.64 24.43 -0.77
N LEU A 74 9.55 23.48 -0.56
CA LEU A 74 10.98 23.73 -0.74
C LEU A 74 11.31 24.19 -2.16
N HIS A 75 10.60 23.66 -3.15
CA HIS A 75 10.73 24.07 -4.55
C HIS A 75 10.33 25.54 -4.79
N GLU A 76 9.32 26.06 -4.08
CA GLU A 76 8.93 27.48 -4.17
C GLU A 76 10.03 28.38 -3.57
N ALA A 77 10.60 27.99 -2.44
CA ALA A 77 11.70 28.73 -1.81
C ALA A 77 12.98 28.72 -2.65
N ILE A 78 13.28 27.61 -3.34
CA ILE A 78 14.43 27.50 -4.24
C ILE A 78 14.23 28.38 -5.49
N ALA A 79 13.04 28.36 -6.09
CA ALA A 79 12.73 29.12 -7.29
C ALA A 79 12.69 30.65 -7.05
N GLY A 80 12.10 31.07 -5.92
CA GLY A 80 11.90 32.48 -5.60
C GLY A 80 10.79 33.17 -6.41
N GLU A 81 10.36 34.33 -5.94
CA GLU A 81 9.19 35.06 -6.46
C GLU A 81 9.28 35.39 -7.95
N LYS A 82 10.50 35.69 -8.45
CA LYS A 82 10.73 36.01 -9.87
C LYS A 82 10.38 34.85 -10.81
N LEU A 83 10.40 33.62 -10.31
CA LEU A 83 10.13 32.39 -11.07
C LEU A 83 8.85 31.69 -10.57
N GLY A 84 7.97 32.41 -9.86
CA GLY A 84 6.69 31.88 -9.38
C GLY A 84 6.76 31.13 -8.05
N GLY A 85 7.91 31.17 -7.37
CA GLY A 85 8.10 30.65 -6.02
C GLY A 85 7.84 31.69 -4.92
N THR A 86 8.47 31.49 -3.76
CA THR A 86 8.29 32.35 -2.58
C THR A 86 9.64 32.86 -2.05
N GLY A 87 9.71 34.13 -1.68
CA GLY A 87 10.93 34.75 -1.18
C GLY A 87 11.99 34.99 -2.27
N PRO A 88 13.26 35.23 -1.87
CA PRO A 88 14.29 35.69 -2.79
C PRO A 88 14.79 34.63 -3.80
N GLY A 89 14.51 33.34 -3.59
CA GLY A 89 15.08 32.26 -4.38
C GLY A 89 16.55 31.98 -4.04
N LEU A 90 17.11 30.92 -4.63
CA LEU A 90 18.55 30.62 -4.58
C LEU A 90 19.22 31.05 -5.89
N SER A 91 20.40 31.66 -5.79
CA SER A 91 21.27 31.81 -6.96
C SER A 91 21.86 30.46 -7.37
N PRO A 92 22.25 30.28 -8.65
CA PRO A 92 22.96 29.08 -9.09
C PRO A 92 24.22 28.78 -8.27
N GLU A 93 25.02 29.79 -7.89
CA GLU A 93 26.20 29.54 -7.05
C GLU A 93 25.79 29.05 -5.66
N LYS A 94 24.76 29.66 -5.06
CA LYS A 94 24.32 29.25 -3.73
C LYS A 94 23.71 27.85 -3.72
N ALA A 95 22.97 27.50 -4.77
CA ALA A 95 22.45 26.15 -4.95
C ALA A 95 23.59 25.13 -5.03
N LEU A 96 24.66 25.44 -5.78
CA LEU A 96 25.84 24.57 -5.88
C LEU A 96 26.58 24.43 -4.53
N GLU A 97 26.76 25.52 -3.79
CA GLU A 97 27.35 25.48 -2.43
C GLU A 97 26.57 24.56 -1.48
N LEU A 98 25.24 24.50 -1.64
CA LEU A 98 24.36 23.62 -0.86
C LEU A 98 24.32 22.18 -1.40
N GLY A 99 25.05 21.88 -2.48
CA GLY A 99 25.10 20.57 -3.11
C GLY A 99 23.86 20.25 -3.96
N LEU A 100 23.05 21.25 -4.31
CA LEU A 100 21.93 21.07 -5.22
C LEU A 100 22.44 20.91 -6.66
N LYS A 101 21.71 20.13 -7.46
CA LYS A 101 22.00 19.99 -8.88
C LYS A 101 21.60 21.26 -9.62
N VAL A 102 22.53 21.84 -10.35
CA VAL A 102 22.32 23.03 -11.17
C VAL A 102 22.54 22.65 -12.64
N ASP A 103 21.57 22.95 -13.50
CA ASP A 103 21.74 22.80 -14.96
C ASP A 103 22.43 24.04 -15.53
N VAL A 104 23.71 23.88 -15.86
CA VAL A 104 24.56 24.97 -16.41
C VAL A 104 24.06 25.51 -17.74
N ASN A 105 23.31 24.73 -18.52
CA ASN A 105 22.79 25.17 -19.83
C ASN A 105 21.50 26.00 -19.70
N ALA A 106 20.88 26.00 -18.52
CA ALA A 106 19.67 26.75 -18.22
C ALA A 106 19.93 28.04 -17.41
N ILE A 107 21.21 28.35 -17.13
CA ILE A 107 21.61 29.60 -16.48
C ILE A 107 21.65 30.71 -17.56
N PRO A 108 21.05 31.90 -17.31
CA PRO A 108 21.12 33.05 -18.23
C PRO A 108 22.54 33.55 -18.52
#